data_AF-A0A6P1MB86-F1
#
_entry.id   AF-A0A6P1MB86-F1
#
_cell.length_a   1.000
_cell.length_b   1.000
_cell.length_c   1.000
_cell.angle_alpha   90.00
_cell.angle_beta   90.00
_cell.angle_gamma   90.00
#
_symmetry.space_group_name_H-M   'P 1'
#
loop_
_entity.id
_entity.type
_entity.pdbx_description
1 polymer ?
#
loop_
_entity_poly.entity_id
_entity_poly.type
_entity_poly.pdbx_seq_one_letter_code
_entity_poly.pdbx_strand_id
1 'polypeptide(L)'
;MNYDELLELLDIESPDEFQYFEHFADLMECDGHISYDALFELISQVDKKVLAELIENYFDEISDSLPDDGTEAFTFLKSLSMSLRGILKQKDEENEAREMVRFVEELERFRNWYVIDSNIECTRKKDGTTKEVTFFEALVLSRMEKLNEEEYSYGFDEGLDYQLDEYTVSFSDVISEEEEEDGYLEEDLEENPDSEYMSGLTEDEYDF
;
A
#
# COMPACT_ATOMS: atom_id res chain seq x y z
N MET A 1 -14.33 19.25 5.09
CA MET A 1 -14.65 18.48 6.27
C MET A 1 -13.67 18.86 7.35
N ASN A 2 -14.18 19.49 8.40
CA ASN A 2 -13.46 19.63 9.67
C ASN A 2 -13.49 18.28 10.43
N TYR A 3 -12.95 18.25 11.64
CA TYR A 3 -12.86 17.03 12.44
C TYR A 3 -14.23 16.43 12.78
N ASP A 4 -15.18 17.24 13.23
CA ASP A 4 -16.54 16.76 13.59
C ASP A 4 -17.26 16.19 12.36
N GLU A 5 -17.18 16.87 11.20
CA GLU A 5 -17.75 16.39 9.94
C GLU A 5 -17.11 15.07 9.47
N LEU A 6 -15.82 14.88 9.75
CA LEU A 6 -15.11 13.64 9.43
C LEU A 6 -15.57 12.48 10.33
N LEU A 7 -15.75 12.71 11.64
CA LEU A 7 -16.30 11.70 12.54
C LEU A 7 -17.72 11.29 12.14
N GLU A 8 -18.55 12.26 11.75
CA GLU A 8 -19.91 12.00 11.24
C GLU A 8 -19.90 11.18 9.94
N LEU A 9 -18.98 11.48 9.01
CA LEU A 9 -18.83 10.70 7.77
C LEU A 9 -18.51 9.23 8.07
N LEU A 10 -17.61 9.00 9.02
CA LEU A 10 -17.11 7.68 9.39
C LEU A 10 -18.03 6.92 10.35
N ASP A 11 -19.14 7.53 10.78
CA ASP A 11 -20.09 6.99 11.77
C ASP A 11 -19.41 6.54 13.09
N ILE A 12 -18.48 7.36 13.59
CA ILE A 12 -17.75 7.12 14.85
C ILE A 12 -17.87 8.31 15.81
N GLU A 13 -17.84 8.04 17.12
CA GLU A 13 -17.84 9.06 18.17
C GLU A 13 -16.43 9.50 18.59
N SER A 14 -15.42 8.66 18.35
CA SER A 14 -14.03 8.94 18.72
C SER A 14 -13.02 8.11 17.90
N PRO A 15 -11.73 8.53 17.83
CA PRO A 15 -10.70 7.79 17.09
C PRO A 15 -10.51 6.34 17.53
N ASP A 16 -10.78 6.01 18.80
CA ASP A 16 -10.69 4.65 19.32
C ASP A 16 -11.68 3.70 18.62
N GLU A 17 -12.76 4.20 18.00
CA GLU A 17 -13.73 3.39 17.24
C GLU A 17 -13.28 3.13 15.79
N PHE A 18 -12.20 3.78 15.33
CA PHE A 18 -11.62 3.55 14.00
C PHE A 18 -10.93 2.18 13.93
N GLN A 19 -11.72 1.11 13.76
CA GLN A 19 -11.23 -0.28 13.81
C GLN A 19 -11.77 -1.18 12.70
N TYR A 20 -12.72 -0.70 11.89
CA TYR A 20 -13.34 -1.50 10.84
C TYR A 20 -12.86 -1.08 9.47
N PHE A 21 -12.84 -2.05 8.55
CA PHE A 21 -12.50 -1.85 7.15
C PHE A 21 -13.26 -0.68 6.52
N GLU A 22 -14.58 -0.63 6.76
CA GLU A 22 -15.46 0.41 6.21
C GLU A 22 -15.02 1.83 6.62
N HIS A 23 -14.51 2.02 7.85
CA HIS A 23 -14.03 3.35 8.26
C HIS A 23 -12.82 3.80 7.43
N PHE A 24 -11.92 2.87 7.09
CA PHE A 24 -10.78 3.20 6.23
C PHE A 24 -11.20 3.36 4.77
N ALA A 25 -12.10 2.51 4.27
CA ALA A 25 -12.66 2.64 2.93
C ALA A 25 -13.39 3.99 2.76
N ASP A 26 -14.28 4.37 3.67
CA ASP A 26 -15.00 5.64 3.64
C ASP A 26 -14.05 6.85 3.70
N LEU A 27 -12.98 6.76 4.50
CA LEU A 27 -11.94 7.78 4.53
C LEU A 27 -11.24 7.94 3.17
N MET A 28 -10.88 6.82 2.54
CA MET A 28 -10.12 6.79 1.29
C MET A 28 -10.96 7.11 0.05
N GLU A 29 -12.23 6.74 0.06
CA GLU A 29 -13.12 6.76 -1.12
C GLU A 29 -14.05 7.98 -1.15
N CYS A 30 -14.11 8.78 -0.08
CA CYS A 30 -14.90 10.00 -0.12
C CYS A 30 -14.29 11.05 -1.06
N ASP A 31 -15.12 11.68 -1.88
CA ASP A 31 -14.73 12.74 -2.83
C ASP A 31 -14.68 14.14 -2.18
N GLY A 32 -15.16 14.27 -0.94
CA GLY A 32 -15.18 15.51 -0.18
C GLY A 32 -13.79 15.97 0.28
N HIS A 33 -13.52 17.27 0.24
CA HIS A 33 -12.26 17.80 0.79
C HIS A 33 -12.23 17.63 2.33
N ILE A 34 -11.24 16.90 2.84
CA ILE A 34 -10.91 16.80 4.27
C ILE A 34 -9.79 17.81 4.56
N SER A 35 -9.91 18.61 5.61
CA SER A 35 -8.80 19.48 6.01
C SER A 35 -7.67 18.66 6.60
N TYR A 36 -6.42 18.99 6.26
CA TYR A 36 -5.22 18.37 6.83
C TYR A 36 -5.28 18.24 8.37
N ASP A 37 -5.68 19.30 9.07
CA ASP A 37 -5.78 19.30 10.54
C ASP A 37 -6.74 18.21 11.06
N ALA A 38 -7.88 18.00 10.38
CA ALA A 38 -8.87 16.99 10.76
C ALA A 38 -8.36 15.57 10.51
N LEU A 39 -7.71 15.35 9.35
CA LEU A 39 -7.10 14.06 9.03
C LEU A 39 -5.99 13.71 10.02
N PHE A 40 -5.11 14.68 10.30
CA PHE A 40 -4.01 14.52 11.25
C PHE A 40 -4.55 14.24 12.67
N GLU A 41 -5.57 14.98 13.11
CA GLU A 41 -6.18 14.79 14.43
C GLU A 41 -6.79 13.39 14.60
N LEU A 42 -7.50 12.88 13.58
CA LEU A 42 -8.03 11.51 13.60
C LEU A 42 -6.89 10.48 13.65
N ILE A 43 -6.04 10.49 12.62
CA ILE A 43 -5.03 9.44 12.38
C ILE A 43 -4.01 9.35 13.52
N SER A 44 -3.59 10.48 14.09
CA SER A 44 -2.61 10.51 15.18
C SER A 44 -3.10 9.86 16.48
N GLN A 45 -4.40 9.61 16.61
CA GLN A 45 -5.03 9.01 17.79
C GLN A 45 -5.43 7.54 17.58
N VAL A 46 -5.43 7.04 16.34
CA VAL A 46 -5.73 5.64 16.04
C VAL A 46 -4.55 4.76 16.45
N ASP A 47 -4.82 3.58 17.01
CA ASP A 47 -3.78 2.60 17.29
C ASP A 47 -3.04 2.21 16.00
N LYS A 48 -1.72 2.37 16.00
CA LYS A 48 -0.88 2.16 14.81
C LYS A 48 -0.96 0.75 14.25
N LYS A 49 -1.18 -0.27 15.08
CA LYS A 49 -1.32 -1.66 14.60
C LYS A 49 -2.65 -1.85 13.90
N VAL A 50 -3.72 -1.34 14.50
CA VAL A 50 -5.04 -1.33 13.87
C VAL A 50 -4.98 -0.61 12.53
N LEU A 51 -4.36 0.58 12.47
CA LEU A 51 -4.24 1.33 11.24
C LEU A 51 -3.41 0.58 10.18
N ALA A 52 -2.31 -0.07 10.56
CA ALA A 52 -1.49 -0.86 9.64
C ALA A 52 -2.26 -2.07 9.07
N GLU A 53 -3.07 -2.75 9.89
CA GLU A 53 -3.95 -3.84 9.45
C GLU A 53 -5.04 -3.34 8.49
N LEU A 54 -5.65 -2.18 8.77
CA LEU A 54 -6.67 -1.59 7.90
C LEU A 54 -6.10 -1.20 6.53
N ILE A 55 -4.89 -0.61 6.50
CA ILE A 55 -4.17 -0.29 5.26
C ILE A 55 -3.92 -1.57 4.45
N GLU A 56 -3.38 -2.62 5.09
CA GLU A 56 -3.14 -3.90 4.43
C GLU A 56 -4.41 -4.44 3.77
N ASN A 57 -5.48 -4.57 4.56
CA ASN A 57 -6.75 -5.13 4.08
C ASN A 57 -7.34 -4.30 2.92
N TYR A 58 -7.30 -2.97 3.02
CA TYR A 58 -7.81 -2.09 1.98
C TYR A 58 -7.02 -2.21 0.69
N PHE A 59 -5.70 -2.10 0.76
CA PHE A 59 -4.85 -2.18 -0.42
C PHE A 59 -4.89 -3.57 -1.07
N ASP A 60 -5.03 -4.63 -0.28
CA ASP A 60 -5.26 -5.99 -0.79
C ASP A 60 -6.58 -6.08 -1.56
N GLU A 61 -7.68 -5.56 -1.00
CA GLU A 61 -8.97 -5.59 -1.69
C GLU A 61 -8.96 -4.83 -3.02
N ILE A 62 -8.40 -3.62 -3.05
CA ILE A 62 -8.37 -2.84 -4.29
C ILE A 62 -7.42 -3.46 -5.32
N SER A 63 -6.30 -4.03 -4.88
CA SER A 63 -5.35 -4.75 -5.75
C SER A 63 -5.98 -5.99 -6.37
N ASP A 64 -6.70 -6.80 -5.58
CA ASP A 64 -7.40 -8.00 -6.05
C ASP A 64 -8.58 -7.69 -6.99
N SER A 65 -9.05 -6.45 -6.95
CA SER A 65 -10.13 -5.99 -7.83
C SER A 65 -9.66 -5.45 -9.18
N LEU A 66 -8.35 -5.30 -9.38
CA LEU A 66 -7.79 -4.90 -10.67
C LEU A 66 -8.06 -5.96 -11.76
N PRO A 67 -8.30 -5.53 -13.00
CA PRO A 67 -8.30 -6.43 -14.16
C PRO A 67 -6.89 -6.94 -14.48
N ASP A 68 -6.80 -8.03 -15.25
CA ASP A 68 -5.54 -8.72 -15.59
C ASP A 68 -4.50 -7.81 -16.30
N ASP A 69 -4.94 -6.71 -16.92
CA ASP A 69 -4.10 -5.74 -17.62
C ASP A 69 -3.50 -4.64 -16.71
N GLY A 70 -3.83 -4.60 -15.42
CA GLY A 70 -3.30 -3.63 -14.44
C GLY A 70 -2.09 -4.14 -13.64
N THR A 71 -1.04 -4.61 -14.31
CA THR A 71 0.10 -5.25 -13.61
C THR A 71 1.01 -4.23 -12.89
N GLU A 72 1.29 -3.10 -13.54
CA GLU A 72 2.08 -2.02 -12.92
C GLU A 72 1.30 -1.38 -11.78
N ALA A 73 -0.01 -1.14 -11.98
CA ALA A 73 -0.93 -0.65 -10.97
C ALA A 73 -0.99 -1.57 -9.74
N PHE A 74 -1.05 -2.89 -9.93
CA PHE A 74 -1.00 -3.86 -8.83
C PHE A 74 0.30 -3.72 -8.02
N THR A 75 1.44 -3.67 -8.71
CA THR A 75 2.75 -3.54 -8.07
C THR A 75 2.87 -2.22 -7.30
N PHE A 76 2.35 -1.14 -7.88
CA PHE A 76 2.29 0.17 -7.24
C PHE A 76 1.46 0.15 -5.94
N LEU A 77 0.25 -0.39 -5.97
CA LEU A 77 -0.63 -0.45 -4.79
C LEU A 77 0.01 -1.27 -3.65
N LYS A 78 0.64 -2.40 -3.97
CA LYS A 78 1.40 -3.19 -2.99
C LYS A 78 2.58 -2.40 -2.41
N SER A 79 3.31 -1.69 -3.27
CA SER A 79 4.46 -0.87 -2.85
C SER A 79 4.04 0.28 -1.94
N LEU A 80 2.93 0.94 -2.26
CA LEU A 80 2.37 2.01 -1.42
C LEU A 80 1.88 1.47 -0.07
N SER A 81 1.17 0.33 -0.07
CA SER A 81 0.74 -0.35 1.17
C SER A 81 1.92 -0.67 2.08
N MET A 82 2.97 -1.31 1.54
CA MET A 82 4.20 -1.60 2.29
C MET A 82 4.84 -0.33 2.84
N SER A 83 4.93 0.72 2.02
CA SER A 83 5.54 1.99 2.41
C SER A 83 4.80 2.68 3.56
N LEU A 84 3.47 2.80 3.48
CA LEU A 84 2.63 3.38 4.53
C LEU A 84 2.72 2.60 5.84
N ARG A 85 2.64 1.26 5.77
CA ARG A 85 2.75 0.39 6.96
C ARG A 85 4.15 0.43 7.56
N GLY A 86 5.19 0.55 6.74
CA GLY A 86 6.58 0.70 7.17
C GLY A 86 6.76 1.89 8.10
N ILE A 87 6.17 3.04 7.76
CA ILE A 87 6.19 4.24 8.61
C ILE A 87 5.56 3.97 9.98
N LEU A 88 4.42 3.26 10.02
CA LEU A 88 3.69 2.96 11.25
C LEU A 88 4.43 1.96 12.16
N LYS A 89 5.24 1.06 11.59
CA LYS A 89 6.02 0.05 12.33
C LYS A 89 7.29 0.61 12.98
N GLN A 90 7.73 1.83 12.65
CA GLN A 90 8.96 2.40 13.20
C GLN A 90 8.86 2.63 14.71
N LYS A 91 9.95 2.29 15.43
CA LYS A 91 10.05 2.39 16.90
C LYS A 91 10.88 3.59 17.38
N ASP A 92 11.19 4.52 16.48
CA ASP A 92 11.98 5.69 16.82
C ASP A 92 11.10 6.76 17.49
N GLU A 93 11.04 6.71 18.82
CA GLU A 93 10.28 7.67 19.65
C GLU A 93 10.75 9.12 19.45
N GLU A 94 12.01 9.35 19.07
CA GLU A 94 12.52 10.72 18.85
C GLU A 94 11.97 11.34 17.55
N ASN A 95 11.66 10.50 16.56
CA ASN A 95 11.15 10.93 15.25
C ASN A 95 9.66 10.66 15.05
N GLU A 96 8.97 10.07 16.02
CA GLU A 96 7.56 9.65 15.91
C GLU A 96 6.62 10.72 15.34
N ALA A 97 6.72 11.96 15.82
CA ALA A 97 5.87 13.05 15.35
C ALA A 97 6.16 13.42 13.88
N ARG A 98 7.42 13.34 13.46
CA ARG A 98 7.83 13.62 12.07
C ARG A 98 7.35 12.51 11.13
N GLU A 99 7.46 11.26 11.56
CA GLU A 99 6.98 10.12 10.80
C GLU A 99 5.45 10.13 10.69
N MET A 100 4.73 10.54 11.74
CA MET A 100 3.28 10.74 11.67
C MET A 100 2.89 11.82 10.65
N VAL A 101 3.62 12.95 10.60
CA VAL A 101 3.40 13.98 9.58
C VAL A 101 3.58 13.40 8.18
N ARG A 102 4.68 12.68 7.94
CA ARG A 102 4.96 12.03 6.65
C ARG A 102 3.88 11.04 6.24
N PHE A 103 3.43 10.22 7.20
CA PHE A 103 2.35 9.26 6.97
C PHE A 103 1.06 9.97 6.52
N VAL A 104 0.66 11.02 7.24
CA VAL A 104 -0.57 11.76 6.92
C VAL A 104 -0.45 12.49 5.59
N GLU A 105 0.71 13.09 5.28
CA GLU A 105 0.97 13.74 4.00
C GLU A 105 0.89 12.74 2.83
N GLU A 106 1.49 11.54 2.97
CA GLU A 106 1.44 10.50 1.93
C GLU A 106 0.02 9.95 1.76
N LEU A 107 -0.70 9.74 2.87
CA LEU A 107 -2.08 9.25 2.85
C LEU A 107 -3.02 10.25 2.16
N GLU A 108 -2.92 11.54 2.52
CA GLU A 108 -3.68 12.62 1.89
C GLU A 108 -3.39 12.72 0.40
N ARG A 109 -2.10 12.66 0.03
CA ARG A 109 -1.64 12.74 -1.36
C ARG A 109 -2.19 11.58 -2.19
N PHE A 110 -2.07 10.35 -1.71
CA PHE A 110 -2.62 9.18 -2.40
C PHE A 110 -4.14 9.27 -2.51
N ARG A 111 -4.84 9.61 -1.42
CA ARG A 111 -6.29 9.76 -1.43
C ARG A 111 -6.76 10.74 -2.50
N ASN A 112 -6.18 11.94 -2.53
CA ASN A 112 -6.56 12.97 -3.51
C ASN A 112 -6.29 12.51 -4.95
N TRP A 113 -5.15 11.86 -5.18
CA TRP A 113 -4.88 11.27 -6.48
C TRP A 113 -5.90 10.18 -6.85
N TYR A 114 -6.18 9.27 -5.92
CA TYR A 114 -7.04 8.10 -6.12
C TYR A 114 -8.49 8.48 -6.48
N VAL A 115 -9.06 9.49 -5.82
CA VAL A 115 -10.47 9.90 -5.98
C VAL A 115 -10.70 11.18 -6.78
N ILE A 116 -9.67 12.00 -7.05
CA ILE A 116 -9.83 13.31 -7.69
C ILE A 116 -8.88 13.49 -8.89
N ASP A 117 -7.57 13.34 -8.68
CA ASP A 117 -6.59 13.85 -9.66
C ASP A 117 -6.17 12.82 -10.73
N SER A 118 -6.30 11.52 -10.46
CA SER A 118 -5.96 10.45 -11.40
C SER A 118 -6.83 10.50 -12.66
N ASN A 119 -6.26 10.05 -13.78
CA ASN A 119 -6.97 10.00 -15.05
C ASN A 119 -6.71 8.67 -15.76
N ILE A 120 -7.69 7.78 -15.68
CA ILE A 120 -7.70 6.46 -16.29
C ILE A 120 -8.61 6.48 -17.51
N GLU A 121 -8.04 6.18 -18.68
CA GLU A 121 -8.83 5.99 -19.90
C GLU A 121 -9.50 4.62 -19.85
N CYS A 122 -10.83 4.60 -19.91
CA CYS A 122 -11.65 3.40 -20.01
C CYS A 122 -12.26 3.31 -21.41
N THR A 123 -11.90 2.27 -22.17
CA THR A 123 -12.41 2.04 -23.53
C THR A 123 -13.46 0.94 -23.54
N ARG A 124 -14.69 1.26 -23.92
CA ARG A 124 -15.77 0.27 -24.02
C ARG A 124 -15.49 -0.72 -25.15
N LYS A 125 -15.48 -2.03 -24.88
CA LYS A 125 -15.14 -3.06 -25.88
C LYS A 125 -16.16 -3.16 -27.03
N LYS A 126 -17.41 -2.78 -26.79
CA LYS A 126 -18.52 -2.95 -27.74
C LYS A 126 -18.42 -2.04 -28.97
N ASP A 127 -18.08 -0.77 -28.77
CA ASP A 127 -18.12 0.29 -29.78
C ASP A 127 -16.84 1.14 -29.81
N GLY A 128 -15.90 0.89 -28.89
CA GLY A 128 -14.62 1.59 -28.81
C GLY A 128 -14.73 3.00 -28.26
N THR A 129 -15.86 3.38 -27.64
CA THR A 129 -15.98 4.71 -27.02
C THR A 129 -15.11 4.79 -25.78
N THR A 130 -14.30 5.84 -25.68
CA THR A 130 -13.46 6.11 -24.51
C THR A 130 -14.14 7.08 -23.55
N LYS A 131 -13.80 6.95 -22.28
CA LYS A 131 -14.09 7.93 -21.23
C LYS A 131 -12.90 8.02 -20.29
N GLU A 132 -12.69 9.19 -19.72
CA GLU A 132 -11.69 9.44 -18.68
C GLU A 132 -12.40 9.49 -17.34
N VAL A 133 -11.87 8.76 -16.36
CA VAL A 133 -12.39 8.65 -15.00
C VAL A 133 -11.22 8.57 -14.02
N THR A 134 -11.48 8.76 -12.74
CA THR A 134 -10.45 8.56 -11.70
C THR A 134 -10.09 7.09 -11.53
N PHE A 135 -8.97 6.80 -10.87
CA PHE A 135 -8.54 5.45 -10.55
C PHE A 135 -9.60 4.72 -9.71
N PHE A 136 -10.15 5.39 -8.70
CA PHE A 136 -11.27 4.87 -7.92
C PHE A 136 -12.49 4.54 -8.79
N GLU A 137 -12.94 5.47 -9.63
CA GLU A 137 -14.08 5.23 -10.51
C GLU A 137 -13.83 4.09 -11.51
N ALA A 138 -12.61 3.96 -12.03
CA ALA A 138 -12.21 2.85 -12.89
C ALA A 138 -12.31 1.50 -12.16
N LEU A 139 -11.88 1.41 -10.91
CA LEU A 139 -12.06 0.21 -10.08
C LEU A 139 -13.53 -0.09 -9.80
N VAL A 140 -14.34 0.93 -9.50
CA VAL A 140 -15.78 0.77 -9.32
C VAL A 140 -16.42 0.23 -10.60
N LEU A 141 -16.03 0.74 -11.76
CA LEU A 141 -16.49 0.26 -13.05
C LEU A 141 -16.11 -1.20 -13.29
N SER A 142 -14.84 -1.58 -13.04
CA SER A 142 -14.37 -2.96 -13.24
C SER A 142 -15.13 -3.95 -12.35
N ARG A 143 -15.45 -3.55 -11.11
CA ARG A 143 -16.28 -4.32 -10.18
C ARG A 143 -17.72 -4.43 -10.69
N MET A 144 -18.30 -3.35 -11.21
CA MET A 144 -19.65 -3.33 -11.77
C MET A 144 -19.79 -4.19 -13.04
N GLU A 145 -18.74 -4.37 -13.84
CA GLU A 145 -18.76 -5.29 -14.99
C GLU A 145 -19.07 -6.73 -14.57
N LYS A 146 -18.60 -7.17 -13.40
CA LYS A 146 -18.89 -8.51 -12.88
C LYS A 146 -20.40 -8.72 -12.63
N LEU A 147 -21.19 -7.64 -12.60
CA LEU A 147 -22.63 -7.62 -12.38
C LEU A 147 -23.45 -7.27 -13.66
N ASN A 148 -22.81 -6.73 -14.71
CA ASN A 148 -23.43 -6.23 -15.94
C ASN A 148 -22.81 -6.85 -17.21
N GLU A 149 -23.37 -6.61 -18.39
CA GLU A 149 -22.81 -7.10 -19.68
C GLU A 149 -21.88 -6.06 -20.38
N GLU A 150 -21.64 -4.89 -19.80
CA GLU A 150 -20.80 -3.86 -20.43
C GLU A 150 -19.34 -4.01 -20.01
N GLU A 151 -18.51 -4.51 -20.93
CA GLU A 151 -17.08 -4.69 -20.71
C GLU A 151 -16.25 -3.51 -21.24
N TYR A 152 -15.20 -3.16 -20.50
CA TYR A 152 -14.22 -2.11 -20.81
C TYR A 152 -12.79 -2.70 -20.81
N SER A 153 -11.89 -2.00 -21.50
CA SER A 153 -10.44 -2.11 -21.33
C SER A 153 -10.01 -0.92 -20.48
N TYR A 154 -9.13 -1.16 -19.50
CA TYR A 154 -8.76 -0.14 -18.52
C TYR A 154 -7.29 0.24 -18.69
N GLY A 155 -7.00 1.53 -18.86
CA GLY A 155 -5.64 2.05 -18.92
C GLY A 155 -5.05 2.32 -17.54
N PHE A 156 -5.12 1.35 -16.61
CA PHE A 156 -4.61 1.53 -15.24
C PHE A 156 -3.11 1.78 -15.21
N ASP A 157 -2.35 1.02 -16.00
CA ASP A 157 -0.89 1.13 -16.06
C ASP A 157 -0.49 2.42 -16.82
N GLU A 158 -1.18 2.75 -17.93
CA GLU A 158 -0.89 3.98 -18.68
C GLU A 158 -1.26 5.27 -17.94
N GLY A 159 -2.30 5.22 -17.09
CA GLY A 159 -2.76 6.33 -16.27
C GLY A 159 -2.03 6.44 -14.92
N LEU A 160 -1.08 5.54 -14.64
CA LEU A 160 -0.32 5.57 -13.40
C LEU A 160 0.78 6.65 -13.44
N ASP A 161 0.45 7.83 -12.94
CA ASP A 161 1.36 8.98 -12.85
C ASP A 161 1.77 9.34 -11.41
N TYR A 162 1.34 8.54 -10.43
CA TYR A 162 1.68 8.73 -9.02
C TYR A 162 3.14 8.35 -8.75
N GLN A 163 3.86 9.24 -8.07
CA GLN A 163 5.24 9.00 -7.65
C GLN A 163 5.32 8.83 -6.14
N LEU A 164 5.68 7.63 -5.69
CA LEU A 164 6.02 7.40 -4.28
C LEU A 164 7.17 8.33 -3.88
N ASP A 165 7.06 8.95 -2.71
CA ASP A 165 8.18 9.74 -2.20
C ASP A 165 9.37 8.81 -1.91
N GLU A 166 10.53 9.11 -2.52
CA GLU A 166 11.76 8.29 -2.47
C GLU A 166 12.27 8.09 -1.03
N TYR A 167 11.84 8.94 -0.10
CA TYR A 167 12.19 8.85 1.32
C TYR A 167 11.31 7.91 2.14
N THR A 168 10.23 7.37 1.58
CA THR A 168 9.25 6.53 2.28
C THR A 168 9.56 5.04 2.15
N VAL A 169 10.44 4.65 1.22
CA VAL A 169 10.90 3.26 1.04
C VAL A 169 12.28 3.10 1.65
N SER A 170 12.34 2.63 2.90
CA SER A 170 13.58 2.08 3.43
C SER A 170 13.83 0.75 2.72
N PHE A 171 14.89 0.66 1.91
CA PHE A 171 15.31 -0.58 1.23
C PHE A 171 15.45 -1.79 2.17
N SER A 172 15.63 -1.55 3.48
CA SER A 172 15.67 -2.59 4.50
C SER A 172 14.33 -3.29 4.71
N ASP A 173 13.21 -2.59 4.54
CA ASP A 173 11.86 -3.13 4.83
C ASP A 173 11.42 -4.11 3.72
N VAL A 174 11.76 -3.82 2.47
CA VAL A 174 11.49 -4.69 1.30
C VAL A 174 12.24 -6.02 1.38
N ILE A 175 13.46 -6.01 1.93
CA ILE A 175 14.29 -7.21 2.07
C ILE A 175 13.84 -8.05 3.28
N SER A 176 13.40 -7.42 4.37
CA SER A 176 12.95 -8.14 5.55
C SER A 176 11.61 -8.89 5.36
N GLU A 177 10.70 -8.40 4.51
CA GLU A 177 9.45 -9.13 4.21
C GLU A 177 9.70 -10.33 3.29
N GLU A 178 10.69 -10.29 2.38
CA GLU A 178 11.12 -11.49 1.61
C GLU A 178 11.74 -12.57 2.52
N GLU A 179 12.47 -12.18 3.57
CA GLU A 179 13.07 -13.12 4.53
C GLU A 179 12.06 -13.74 5.52
N GLU A 180 10.91 -13.10 5.78
CA GLU A 180 9.86 -13.66 6.65
C GLU A 180 8.95 -14.66 5.93
N GLU A 181 8.80 -14.58 4.59
CA GLU A 181 8.05 -15.56 3.79
C GLU A 181 8.83 -16.87 3.54
N ASP A 182 10.15 -16.79 3.39
CA ASP A 182 11.03 -17.95 3.29
C ASP A 182 11.60 -18.31 4.66
N GLY A 183 10.84 -19.06 5.44
CA GLY A 183 11.29 -19.65 6.70
C GLY A 183 12.50 -20.58 6.53
N TYR A 184 13.70 -20.01 6.47
CA TYR A 184 14.95 -20.72 6.65
C TYR A 184 15.01 -21.18 8.11
N LEU A 185 14.59 -22.43 8.34
CA LEU A 185 15.01 -23.17 9.51
C LEU A 185 16.54 -23.17 9.53
N GLU A 186 17.14 -22.37 10.43
CA GLU A 186 18.49 -22.64 10.92
C GLU A 186 18.46 -24.05 11.53
N GLU A 187 18.80 -25.07 10.72
CA GLU A 187 19.24 -26.34 11.26
C GLU A 187 20.52 -26.07 12.03
N ASP A 188 20.43 -26.07 13.36
CA ASP A 188 21.55 -26.18 14.27
C ASP A 188 22.50 -27.28 13.73
N LEU A 189 23.58 -26.86 13.08
CA LEU A 189 24.67 -27.75 12.69
C LEU A 189 25.34 -28.22 13.98
N GLU A 190 24.81 -29.28 14.59
CA GLU A 190 25.55 -30.06 15.57
C GLU A 190 26.83 -30.54 14.89
N GLU A 191 27.97 -29.96 15.28
CA GLU A 191 29.30 -30.38 14.86
C GLU A 191 29.44 -31.88 15.10
N ASN A 192 29.32 -32.66 14.02
CA ASN A 192 29.56 -34.09 14.05
C ASN A 192 31.08 -34.29 13.92
N PRO A 193 31.79 -34.69 14.98
CA PRO A 193 33.25 -34.69 15.01
C PRO A 193 33.90 -35.76 14.11
N ASP A 194 33.10 -36.59 13.42
CA ASP A 194 33.56 -37.64 12.49
C ASP A 194 33.37 -37.29 11.00
N SER A 195 33.07 -36.04 10.67
CA SER A 195 32.95 -35.58 9.28
C SER A 195 34.33 -35.32 8.64
N GLU A 196 34.92 -36.34 8.00
CA GLU A 196 36.07 -36.21 7.09
C GLU A 196 35.69 -35.45 5.79
N TYR A 197 35.63 -34.13 5.85
CA TYR A 197 35.69 -33.29 4.65
C TYR A 197 37.11 -32.70 4.51
N MET A 198 37.88 -33.33 3.63
CA MET A 198 39.20 -32.86 3.20
C MET A 198 39.06 -31.50 2.50
N SER A 199 39.55 -30.44 3.13
CA SER A 199 39.66 -29.11 2.52
C SER A 199 40.65 -29.15 1.35
N GLY A 200 40.13 -29.14 0.13
CA GLY A 200 40.92 -29.08 -1.11
C GLY A 200 41.41 -27.66 -1.41
N LEU A 201 42.27 -27.10 -0.56
CA LEU A 201 43.06 -25.91 -0.87
C LEU A 201 44.53 -26.25 -0.65
N THR A 202 45.21 -26.63 -1.72
CA THR A 202 46.68 -26.62 -1.76
C THR A 202 47.11 -25.19 -2.03
N GLU A 203 47.75 -24.58 -1.04
CA GLU A 203 48.60 -23.40 -1.19
C GLU A 203 49.80 -23.70 -2.11
N ASP A 204 50.34 -22.62 -2.66
CA ASP A 204 51.64 -22.48 -3.32
C ASP A 204 51.72 -22.77 -4.83
N GLU A 205 51.73 -21.69 -5.62
CA GLU A 205 52.87 -21.34 -6.48
C GLU A 205 52.74 -19.90 -7.03
N TYR A 206 53.44 -18.94 -6.40
CA TYR A 206 53.80 -17.65 -7.01
C TYR A 206 55.28 -17.71 -7.40
N ASP A 207 55.58 -17.59 -8.69
CA ASP A 207 56.94 -17.41 -9.21
C ASP A 207 56.94 -16.19 -10.15
N PHE A 208 57.56 -15.08 -9.72
CA PHE A 208 58.16 -14.02 -10.55
C PHE A 208 59.20 -13.21 -9.75
#